data_AF-A0A8T7C6S2-F1
#
_entry.id   AF-A0A8T7C6S2-F1
#
_cell.length_a   1.000
_cell.length_b   1.000
_cell.length_c   1.000
_cell.angle_alpha   90.00
_cell.angle_beta   90.00
_cell.angle_gamma   90.00
#
_symmetry.space_group_name_H-M   'P 1'
#
loop_
_entity.id
_entity.type
_entity.pdbx_description
1 polymer ?
#
loop_
_entity_poly.entity_id
_entity_poly.type
_entity_poly.pdbx_seq_one_letter_code
_entity_poly.pdbx_strand_id
1 'polypeptide(L)'
;MQETSDPIETDDCVYEVNISIDNDQRDGFKQWLHEHIIEMLTLPGFKQAYVLEQEGTDDADRYQCTVHYVLTSRHALETYLTEHAERMRASGSARFGSALSANRRILTTRAEYDSEPTDSPASQSLTGDLQVTCLDCGTSLYGQYCYRCGQRDQRKLVSLGELFTDLVHDLVSWDTRFWRTVGPLLTKPGHLTNAYLQGQRMRFSPPLRMYLIASILFFLIASVGPQIALRKMDVNAPLAMDDVQVSFGQQSDIGSPASAQDAPPDADQIQAPESSTSATQPSVITSGNRQDDDTGDQLTEQLNEAQSQCAEARTLTSPVYQEFFRERAYQSCLRLTTREGLRNFALDMLDNLPTTLLFLLPLMALVNKFVYLFSRRYYVEHLLFYVHNFSFLFVFSTLILILGKVFEIFSLRYFGWIEAFAFIYVIYYFMRAMRVVYRQSRTVTFVKWLVIIVAFFALSMSALGILALITAAMVA
;
A
#
# COMPACT_ATOMS: atom_id res chain seq x y z
N MET A 1 54.35 -3.87 -28.10
CA MET A 1 53.25 -4.84 -27.97
C MET A 1 53.64 -5.79 -26.86
N GLN A 2 53.19 -5.52 -25.65
CA GLN A 2 53.22 -6.45 -24.53
C GLN A 2 51.76 -6.62 -24.14
N GLU A 3 51.21 -7.79 -24.47
CA GLU A 3 49.91 -8.24 -23.96
C GLU A 3 50.07 -8.47 -22.46
N THR A 4 49.47 -7.61 -21.67
CA THR A 4 49.22 -7.85 -20.25
C THR A 4 48.01 -8.78 -20.16
N SER A 5 48.25 -10.09 -20.11
CA SER A 5 47.26 -11.05 -19.65
C SER A 5 47.08 -10.84 -18.15
N ASP A 6 46.00 -10.16 -17.75
CA ASP A 6 45.53 -10.18 -16.37
C ASP A 6 45.32 -11.64 -15.95
N PRO A 7 45.78 -12.07 -14.76
CA PRO A 7 45.50 -13.40 -14.27
C PRO A 7 43.99 -13.49 -14.04
N ILE A 8 43.33 -14.39 -14.78
CA ILE A 8 41.93 -14.73 -14.54
C ILE A 8 41.89 -15.37 -13.16
N GLU A 9 41.46 -14.59 -12.18
CA GLU A 9 41.13 -15.01 -10.82
C GLU A 9 40.04 -16.09 -10.94
N THR A 10 40.43 -17.36 -10.85
CA THR A 10 39.50 -18.49 -10.90
C THR A 10 38.82 -18.61 -9.54
N ASP A 11 37.79 -17.80 -9.35
CA ASP A 11 36.95 -17.79 -8.16
C ASP A 11 36.04 -19.03 -8.19
N ASP A 12 36.57 -20.16 -7.73
CA ASP A 12 35.83 -21.41 -7.64
C ASP A 12 34.58 -21.21 -6.77
N CYS A 13 33.44 -21.62 -7.32
CA CYS A 13 32.13 -21.36 -6.75
C CYS A 13 31.47 -22.69 -6.38
N VAL A 14 30.94 -22.79 -5.15
CA VAL A 14 30.20 -23.98 -4.71
C VAL A 14 28.71 -23.64 -4.67
N TYR A 15 27.91 -24.41 -5.40
CA TYR A 15 26.45 -24.32 -5.38
C TYR A 15 25.91 -25.45 -4.51
N GLU A 16 25.42 -25.09 -3.33
CA GLU A 16 24.86 -26.00 -2.33
C GLU A 16 23.35 -26.11 -2.49
N VAL A 17 22.83 -27.34 -2.48
CA VAL A 17 21.42 -27.66 -2.53
C VAL A 17 21.08 -28.57 -1.35
N ASN A 18 20.41 -28.03 -0.34
CA ASN A 18 19.87 -28.78 0.78
C ASN A 18 18.50 -29.32 0.39
N ILE A 19 18.32 -30.64 0.44
CA ILE A 19 17.14 -31.33 -0.05
C ILE A 19 16.50 -32.11 1.09
N SER A 20 15.18 -32.07 1.17
CA SER A 20 14.37 -32.87 2.09
C SER A 20 13.21 -33.49 1.33
N ILE A 21 13.02 -34.80 1.51
CA ILE A 21 11.95 -35.57 0.86
C ILE A 21 11.28 -36.52 1.84
N ASP A 22 9.99 -36.78 1.63
CA ASP A 22 9.24 -37.77 2.41
C ASP A 22 9.90 -39.15 2.28
N ASN A 23 9.97 -39.88 3.39
CA ASN A 23 10.76 -41.12 3.47
C ASN A 23 10.20 -42.24 2.56
N ASP A 24 8.90 -42.22 2.25
CA ASP A 24 8.22 -43.15 1.33
C ASP A 24 8.70 -43.00 -0.12
N GLN A 25 9.17 -41.82 -0.51
CA GLN A 25 9.69 -41.54 -1.87
C GLN A 25 11.23 -41.59 -1.95
N ARG A 26 11.92 -41.95 -0.85
CA ARG A 26 13.38 -41.89 -0.72
C ARG A 26 14.12 -42.62 -1.83
N ASP A 27 13.78 -43.89 -2.10
CA ASP A 27 14.54 -44.72 -3.02
C ASP A 27 14.37 -44.25 -4.48
N GLY A 28 13.14 -43.91 -4.86
CA GLY A 28 12.85 -43.32 -6.17
C GLY A 28 13.53 -41.97 -6.37
N PHE A 29 13.64 -41.18 -5.29
CA PHE A 29 14.37 -39.92 -5.30
C PHE A 29 15.88 -40.10 -5.43
N LYS A 30 16.49 -41.05 -4.71
CA LYS A 30 17.94 -41.32 -4.83
C LYS A 30 18.33 -41.69 -6.26
N GLN A 31 17.52 -42.51 -6.94
CA GLN A 31 17.75 -42.88 -8.33
C GLN A 31 17.63 -41.68 -9.27
N TRP A 32 16.58 -40.88 -9.12
CA TRP A 32 16.41 -39.67 -9.93
C TRP A 32 17.52 -38.64 -9.68
N LEU A 33 17.92 -38.45 -8.42
CA LEU A 33 18.96 -37.50 -8.04
C LEU A 33 20.31 -37.87 -8.68
N HIS A 34 20.61 -39.16 -8.77
CA HIS A 34 21.80 -39.65 -9.46
C HIS A 34 21.81 -39.24 -10.95
N GLU A 35 20.72 -39.52 -11.67
CA GLU A 35 20.57 -39.12 -13.08
C GLU A 35 20.63 -37.59 -13.25
N HIS A 36 20.00 -36.86 -12.33
CA HIS A 36 19.99 -35.40 -12.33
C HIS A 36 21.38 -34.80 -12.11
N ILE A 37 22.18 -35.35 -11.19
CA ILE A 37 23.56 -34.91 -10.97
C ILE A 37 24.41 -35.15 -12.21
N ILE A 38 24.24 -36.29 -12.89
CA ILE A 38 24.94 -36.57 -14.15
C ILE A 38 24.58 -35.51 -15.19
N GLU A 39 23.29 -35.21 -15.39
CA GLU A 39 22.87 -34.15 -16.32
C GLU A 39 23.49 -32.80 -15.95
N MET A 40 23.47 -32.42 -14.66
CA MET A 40 24.07 -31.19 -14.16
C MET A 40 25.57 -31.09 -14.46
N LEU A 41 26.33 -32.18 -14.29
CA LEU A 41 27.77 -32.22 -14.58
C LEU A 41 28.09 -32.16 -16.07
N THR A 42 27.12 -32.35 -16.97
CA THR A 42 27.32 -32.11 -18.42
C THR A 42 27.29 -30.63 -18.80
N LEU A 43 26.80 -29.76 -17.91
CA LEU A 43 26.70 -28.33 -18.19
C LEU A 43 28.06 -27.63 -18.14
N PRO A 44 28.27 -26.59 -18.99
CA PRO A 44 29.52 -25.85 -19.00
C PRO A 44 29.87 -25.26 -17.62
N GLY A 45 31.08 -25.58 -17.15
CA GLY A 45 31.64 -25.04 -15.92
C GLY A 45 31.30 -25.78 -14.63
N PHE A 46 30.49 -26.85 -14.66
CA PHE A 46 30.36 -27.77 -13.54
C PHE A 46 31.52 -28.76 -13.52
N LYS A 47 32.28 -28.80 -12.43
CA LYS A 47 33.49 -29.66 -12.28
C LYS A 47 33.18 -30.98 -11.59
N GLN A 48 32.52 -30.90 -10.43
CA GLN A 48 32.30 -32.05 -9.55
C GLN A 48 31.05 -31.83 -8.69
N ALA A 49 30.47 -32.93 -8.19
CA ALA A 49 29.40 -32.90 -7.22
C ALA A 49 29.70 -33.82 -6.03
N TYR A 50 29.34 -33.39 -4.82
CA TYR A 50 29.36 -34.20 -3.60
C TYR A 50 27.94 -34.34 -3.07
N VAL A 51 27.54 -35.56 -2.75
CA VAL A 51 26.28 -35.82 -2.04
C VAL A 51 26.63 -36.14 -0.59
N LEU A 52 26.14 -35.33 0.31
CA LEU A 52 26.41 -35.35 1.74
C LEU A 52 25.13 -35.74 2.47
N GLU A 53 25.18 -36.79 3.27
CA GLU A 53 24.10 -37.17 4.19
C GLU A 53 24.46 -36.68 5.60
N GLN A 54 23.48 -36.15 6.32
CA GLN A 54 23.69 -35.70 7.69
C GLN A 54 23.59 -36.90 8.64
N GLU A 55 24.68 -37.21 9.35
CA GLU A 55 24.65 -38.22 10.42
C GLU A 55 23.92 -37.69 11.66
N GLY A 56 22.94 -38.44 12.18
CA GLY A 56 22.34 -38.20 13.49
C GLY A 56 21.08 -37.32 13.57
N THR A 57 20.46 -36.97 12.43
CA THR A 57 19.12 -36.36 12.42
C THR A 57 18.05 -37.40 12.13
N ASP A 58 17.48 -37.98 13.19
CA ASP A 58 16.33 -38.88 13.14
C ASP A 58 15.03 -38.10 12.94
N ASP A 59 14.87 -37.42 11.80
CA ASP A 59 13.54 -37.05 11.33
C ASP A 59 12.94 -38.28 10.66
N ALA A 60 12.24 -39.10 11.46
CA ALA A 60 11.74 -40.43 11.04
C ALA A 60 10.90 -40.38 9.75
N ASP A 61 10.28 -39.23 9.49
CA ASP A 61 9.33 -39.03 8.40
C ASP A 61 9.98 -38.48 7.13
N ARG A 62 11.21 -37.93 7.19
CA ARG A 62 11.85 -37.25 6.04
C ARG A 62 13.32 -37.61 5.87
N TYR A 63 13.68 -38.01 4.65
CA TYR A 63 15.07 -38.16 4.22
C TYR A 63 15.67 -36.79 3.86
N GLN A 64 16.88 -36.50 4.34
CA GLN A 64 17.59 -35.24 4.09
C GLN A 64 18.97 -35.51 3.51
N CYS A 65 19.35 -34.75 2.48
CA CYS A 65 20.71 -34.75 1.95
C CYS A 65 21.09 -33.38 1.40
N THR A 66 22.39 -33.12 1.30
CA THR A 66 22.94 -31.89 0.73
C THR A 66 23.80 -32.23 -0.48
N VAL A 67 23.60 -31.53 -1.59
CA VAL A 67 24.43 -31.67 -2.77
C VAL A 67 25.27 -30.42 -2.96
N HIS A 68 26.58 -30.58 -3.01
CA HIS A 68 27.53 -29.52 -3.34
C HIS A 68 28.01 -29.68 -4.76
N TYR A 69 27.69 -28.74 -5.64
CA TYR A 69 28.28 -28.65 -6.98
C TYR A 69 29.44 -27.67 -6.97
N VAL A 70 30.61 -28.09 -7.43
CA VAL A 70 31.79 -27.24 -7.60
C VAL A 70 31.83 -26.75 -9.04
N LEU A 71 31.96 -25.44 -9.23
CA LEU A 71 31.98 -24.79 -10.54
C LEU A 71 33.29 -24.03 -10.77
N THR A 72 33.68 -23.90 -12.05
CA THR A 72 34.87 -23.19 -12.51
C THR A 72 34.84 -21.68 -12.26
N SER A 73 33.65 -21.10 -12.16
CA SER A 73 33.47 -19.66 -11.96
C SER A 73 32.04 -19.33 -11.58
N ARG A 74 31.86 -18.13 -11.02
CA ARG A 74 30.54 -17.52 -10.82
C ARG A 74 29.77 -17.31 -12.13
N HIS A 75 30.47 -17.02 -13.23
CA HIS A 75 29.84 -16.81 -14.52
C HIS A 75 29.15 -18.08 -15.03
N ALA A 76 29.79 -19.24 -14.90
CA ALA A 76 29.18 -20.53 -15.23
C ALA A 76 27.90 -20.79 -14.44
N LEU A 77 27.88 -20.42 -13.15
CA LEU A 77 26.68 -20.54 -12.32
C LEU A 77 25.55 -19.62 -12.81
N GLU A 78 25.87 -18.38 -13.18
CA GLU A 78 24.89 -17.41 -13.69
C GLU A 78 24.24 -17.88 -14.99
N THR A 79 25.01 -18.46 -15.91
CA THR A 79 24.50 -19.08 -17.13
C THR A 79 23.54 -20.22 -16.81
N TYR A 80 23.91 -21.14 -15.91
CA TYR A 80 23.02 -22.19 -15.44
C TYR A 80 21.71 -21.64 -14.84
N LEU A 81 21.81 -20.65 -13.96
CA LEU A 81 20.65 -20.07 -13.28
C LEU A 81 19.67 -19.40 -14.26
N THR A 82 20.19 -18.85 -15.35
CA THR A 82 19.41 -18.11 -16.35
C THR A 82 18.82 -19.04 -17.40
N GLU A 83 19.58 -20.03 -17.87
CA GLU A 83 19.22 -20.81 -19.07
C GLU A 83 18.71 -22.22 -18.76
N HIS A 84 19.08 -22.81 -17.62
CA HIS A 84 18.85 -24.24 -17.36
C HIS A 84 18.06 -24.52 -16.08
N ALA A 85 18.23 -23.67 -15.06
CA ALA A 85 17.74 -23.95 -13.72
C ALA A 85 16.20 -24.10 -13.63
N GLU A 86 15.42 -23.37 -14.43
CA GLU A 86 13.96 -23.49 -14.41
C GLU A 86 13.50 -24.87 -14.91
N ARG A 87 13.95 -25.27 -16.11
CA ARG A 87 13.67 -26.60 -16.70
C ARG A 87 14.10 -27.73 -15.77
N MET A 88 15.32 -27.62 -15.23
CA MET A 88 15.90 -28.64 -14.38
C MET A 88 15.18 -28.77 -13.03
N ARG A 89 14.70 -27.66 -12.45
CA ARG A 89 13.89 -27.69 -11.22
C ARG A 89 12.49 -28.25 -11.49
N ALA A 90 11.90 -27.90 -12.64
CA ALA A 90 10.57 -28.37 -13.02
C ALA A 90 10.49 -29.90 -13.10
N SER A 91 11.56 -30.56 -13.53
CA SER A 91 11.66 -32.03 -13.56
C SER A 91 11.47 -32.67 -12.18
N GLY A 92 12.15 -32.14 -11.15
CA GLY A 92 12.03 -32.64 -9.79
C GLY A 92 10.65 -32.39 -9.19
N SER A 93 10.11 -31.17 -9.36
CA SER A 93 8.78 -30.84 -8.85
C SER A 93 7.66 -31.60 -9.58
N ALA A 94 7.82 -31.91 -10.87
CA ALA A 94 6.83 -32.68 -11.61
C ALA A 94 6.78 -34.14 -11.14
N ARG A 95 7.91 -34.70 -10.70
CA ARG A 95 8.01 -36.10 -10.27
C ARG A 95 7.63 -36.32 -8.81
N PHE A 96 8.01 -35.40 -7.92
CA PHE A 96 7.84 -35.57 -6.46
C PHE A 96 6.87 -34.58 -5.82
N GLY A 97 6.36 -33.59 -6.57
CA GLY A 97 5.32 -32.68 -6.11
C GLY A 97 5.67 -32.00 -4.79
N SER A 98 4.73 -32.05 -3.84
CA SER A 98 4.88 -31.47 -2.49
C SER A 98 5.79 -32.26 -1.55
N ALA A 99 6.12 -33.52 -1.88
CA ALA A 99 6.99 -34.34 -1.05
C ALA A 99 8.44 -33.83 -1.06
N LEU A 100 8.86 -33.12 -2.12
CA LEU A 100 10.22 -32.61 -2.31
C LEU A 100 10.32 -31.13 -1.93
N SER A 101 11.22 -30.82 -0.99
CA SER A 101 11.63 -29.46 -0.66
C SER A 101 13.13 -29.29 -0.89
N ALA A 102 13.54 -28.16 -1.46
CA ALA A 102 14.94 -27.87 -1.73
C ALA A 102 15.29 -26.39 -1.48
N ASN A 103 16.26 -26.15 -0.61
CA ASN A 103 16.84 -24.84 -0.33
C ASN A 103 18.25 -24.75 -0.94
N ARG A 104 18.63 -23.57 -1.45
CA ARG A 104 19.85 -23.40 -2.25
C ARG A 104 20.71 -22.28 -1.71
N ARG A 105 22.02 -22.47 -1.75
CA ARG A 105 23.03 -21.48 -1.34
C ARG A 105 24.16 -21.46 -2.35
N ILE A 106 24.82 -20.31 -2.43
CA ILE A 106 26.01 -20.11 -3.25
C ILE A 106 27.12 -19.76 -2.27
N LEU A 107 28.16 -20.56 -2.26
CA LEU A 107 29.34 -20.40 -1.42
C LEU A 107 30.52 -20.05 -2.34
N THR A 108 31.38 -19.16 -1.87
CA THR A 108 32.62 -18.79 -2.55
C THR A 108 33.78 -19.29 -1.71
N THR A 109 34.72 -20.02 -2.31
CA THR A 109 35.91 -20.51 -1.62
C THR A 109 36.77 -19.31 -1.26
N ARG A 110 37.06 -19.11 0.04
CA ARG A 110 37.88 -17.99 0.52
C ARG A 110 39.30 -18.37 0.91
N ALA A 111 39.48 -19.62 1.31
CA ALA A 111 40.76 -20.20 1.66
C ALA A 111 40.64 -21.70 1.48
N GLU A 112 41.65 -22.30 0.90
CA GLU A 112 41.83 -23.74 0.77
C GLU A 112 43.04 -24.12 1.63
N TYR A 113 42.91 -25.20 2.39
CA TYR A 113 43.95 -25.68 3.30
C TYR A 113 44.25 -27.14 2.96
N ASP A 114 45.40 -27.36 2.34
CA ASP A 114 45.87 -28.70 1.99
C ASP A 114 46.75 -29.29 3.09
N SER A 115 46.89 -30.61 3.10
CA SER A 115 47.66 -31.35 4.12
C SER A 115 49.18 -31.24 3.95
N GLU A 116 49.66 -30.64 2.86
CA GLU A 116 51.09 -30.45 2.62
C GLU A 116 51.59 -29.16 3.32
N PRO A 117 52.62 -29.25 4.18
CA PRO A 117 53.20 -28.08 4.82
C PRO A 117 53.93 -27.25 3.77
N THR A 118 53.29 -26.21 3.24
CA THR A 118 53.93 -25.28 2.32
C THR A 118 54.84 -24.34 3.13
N ASP A 119 56.16 -24.47 2.97
CA ASP A 119 57.19 -23.54 3.51
C ASP A 119 57.14 -22.19 2.77
N SER A 120 56.03 -21.48 2.86
CA SER A 120 55.86 -20.13 2.33
C SER A 120 55.38 -19.20 3.46
N PRO A 121 55.93 -17.98 3.60
CA PRO A 121 55.50 -17.03 4.60
C PRO A 121 54.17 -16.40 4.17
N ALA A 122 53.13 -17.23 4.17
CA ALA A 122 51.74 -16.85 4.04
C ALA A 122 50.96 -17.62 5.09
N SER A 123 51.33 -17.43 6.36
CA SER A 123 50.35 -17.36 7.43
C SER A 123 49.46 -16.13 7.19
N GLN A 124 48.72 -16.14 6.08
CA GLN A 124 47.54 -15.32 5.94
C GLN A 124 46.55 -15.90 6.93
N SER A 125 46.61 -15.35 8.13
CA SER A 125 45.53 -15.39 9.09
C SER A 125 44.20 -15.21 8.35
N LEU A 126 43.21 -16.05 8.66
CA LEU A 126 41.79 -15.86 8.30
C LEU A 126 41.23 -14.49 8.77
N THR A 127 42.03 -13.64 9.40
CA THR A 127 41.75 -12.24 9.74
C THR A 127 42.06 -11.25 8.61
N GLY A 128 42.14 -11.73 7.37
CA GLY A 128 42.13 -10.90 6.16
C GLY A 128 40.71 -10.60 5.68
N ASP A 129 40.09 -9.61 6.33
CA ASP A 129 39.07 -8.70 5.77
C ASP A 129 37.84 -9.30 5.05
N LEU A 130 36.88 -9.84 5.83
CA LEU A 130 35.45 -9.64 5.58
C LEU A 130 34.66 -10.11 6.81
N GLN A 131 34.76 -9.34 7.90
CA GLN A 131 33.73 -9.40 8.93
C GLN A 131 32.40 -9.01 8.26
N VAL A 132 31.54 -10.00 8.03
CA VAL A 132 30.19 -9.75 7.56
C VAL A 132 29.46 -9.06 8.72
N THR A 133 29.39 -7.74 8.68
CA THR A 133 28.67 -6.95 9.68
C THR A 133 27.18 -6.96 9.37
N CYS A 134 26.36 -7.02 10.41
CA CYS A 134 24.92 -6.85 10.31
C CYS A 134 24.59 -5.49 9.67
N LEU A 135 23.76 -5.48 8.64
CA LEU A 135 23.38 -4.27 7.91
C LEU A 135 22.60 -3.28 8.78
N ASP A 136 21.92 -3.77 9.82
CA ASP A 136 21.13 -2.95 10.73
C ASP A 136 21.93 -2.40 11.92
N CYS A 137 22.60 -3.28 12.69
CA CYS A 137 23.27 -2.90 13.93
C CYS A 137 24.81 -2.82 13.84
N GLY A 138 25.42 -3.20 12.72
CA GLY A 138 26.86 -3.15 12.49
C GLY A 138 27.69 -4.21 13.23
N THR A 139 27.07 -5.04 14.07
CA THR A 139 27.77 -6.12 14.78
C THR A 139 28.22 -7.23 13.84
N SER A 140 29.41 -7.80 14.07
CA SER A 140 29.95 -8.94 13.32
C SER A 140 29.02 -10.15 13.41
N LEU A 141 28.67 -10.73 12.26
CA LEU A 141 27.78 -11.89 12.15
C LEU A 141 28.59 -13.19 12.27
N TYR A 142 28.18 -14.05 13.20
CA TYR A 142 28.75 -15.38 13.43
C TYR A 142 27.83 -16.51 12.93
N GLY A 143 26.73 -16.18 12.23
CA GLY A 143 25.73 -17.13 11.75
C GLY A 143 24.67 -16.46 10.88
N GLN A 144 23.61 -17.22 10.51
CA GLN A 144 22.54 -16.75 9.62
C GLN A 144 21.69 -15.62 10.19
N TYR A 145 21.71 -15.44 11.50
CA TYR A 145 20.98 -14.38 12.20
C TYR A 145 21.94 -13.58 13.08
N CYS A 146 21.72 -12.27 13.15
CA CYS A 146 22.43 -11.42 14.08
C CYS A 146 22.01 -11.74 15.51
N TYR A 147 22.95 -12.16 16.35
CA TYR A 147 22.69 -12.43 17.77
C TYR A 147 22.21 -11.19 18.55
N ARG A 148 22.55 -9.97 18.08
CA ARG A 148 22.20 -8.72 18.77
C ARG A 148 20.84 -8.16 18.39
N CYS A 149 20.51 -8.15 17.10
CA CYS A 149 19.28 -7.52 16.61
C CYS A 149 18.30 -8.48 15.93
N GLY A 150 18.67 -9.75 15.76
CA GLY A 150 17.85 -10.79 15.11
C GLY A 150 17.81 -10.72 13.58
N GLN A 151 18.49 -9.78 12.92
CA GLN A 151 18.46 -9.67 11.46
C GLN A 151 19.03 -10.93 10.77
N ARG A 152 18.28 -11.50 9.82
CA ARG A 152 18.77 -12.56 8.94
C ARG A 152 19.78 -12.03 7.91
N ASP A 153 20.91 -12.72 7.71
CA ASP A 153 21.93 -12.40 6.72
C ASP A 153 21.50 -12.81 5.29
N GLN A 154 20.44 -12.18 4.80
CA GLN A 154 20.02 -12.31 3.41
C GLN A 154 20.22 -10.98 2.68
N ARG A 155 21.22 -10.96 1.79
CA ARG A 155 21.55 -9.82 0.93
C ARG A 155 20.66 -9.70 -0.32
N LYS A 156 19.74 -10.65 -0.54
CA LYS A 156 18.86 -10.67 -1.71
C LYS A 156 17.66 -9.75 -1.50
N LEU A 157 17.19 -9.18 -2.60
CA LEU A 157 15.86 -8.56 -2.67
C LEU A 157 14.82 -9.66 -2.49
N VAL A 158 13.93 -9.45 -1.52
CA VAL A 158 12.85 -10.36 -1.17
C VAL A 158 11.88 -10.45 -2.35
N SER A 159 11.41 -11.66 -2.67
CA SER A 159 10.40 -11.84 -3.71
C SER A 159 9.04 -11.27 -3.26
N LEU A 160 8.14 -10.99 -4.21
CA LEU A 160 6.79 -10.51 -3.86
C LEU A 160 6.05 -11.50 -2.94
N GLY A 161 6.21 -12.80 -3.17
CA GLY A 161 5.56 -13.84 -2.36
C GLY A 161 6.02 -13.86 -0.91
N GLU A 162 7.34 -13.83 -0.69
CA GLU A 162 7.91 -13.77 0.66
C GLU A 162 7.48 -12.49 1.40
N LEU A 163 7.36 -11.34 0.71
CA LEU A 163 6.87 -10.10 1.32
C LEU A 163 5.43 -10.22 1.85
N PHE A 164 4.57 -10.98 1.16
CA PHE A 164 3.20 -11.25 1.60
C PHE A 164 3.13 -12.27 2.75
N THR A 165 4.00 -13.28 2.75
CA THR A 165 4.05 -14.25 3.87
C THR A 165 4.53 -13.58 5.15
N ASP A 166 5.58 -12.76 5.06
CA ASP A 166 6.08 -11.98 6.19
C ASP A 166 5.02 -10.98 6.71
N LEU A 167 4.20 -10.40 5.81
CA LEU A 167 3.10 -9.49 6.17
C LEU A 167 2.10 -10.10 7.16
N VAL A 168 1.60 -11.31 6.86
CA VAL A 168 0.57 -11.97 7.68
C VAL A 168 1.11 -12.28 9.07
N HIS A 169 2.37 -12.72 9.15
CA HIS A 169 3.04 -13.00 10.41
C HIS A 169 3.31 -11.71 11.21
N ASP A 170 3.70 -10.62 10.54
CA ASP A 170 4.07 -9.37 11.18
C ASP A 170 2.87 -8.53 11.68
N LEU A 171 1.68 -8.70 11.08
CA LEU A 171 0.46 -7.99 11.51
C LEU A 171 -0.03 -8.41 12.90
N VAL A 172 0.29 -9.62 13.35
CA VAL A 172 -0.16 -10.17 14.64
C VAL A 172 0.72 -9.70 15.81
N SER A 173 1.96 -9.25 15.56
CA SER A 173 2.85 -8.75 16.62
C SER A 173 2.65 -7.24 16.83
N TRP A 174 2.27 -6.76 18.01
CA TRP A 174 2.32 -5.32 18.31
C TRP A 174 3.77 -4.91 18.63
N ASP A 175 4.32 -3.91 17.92
CA ASP A 175 5.75 -3.56 17.99
C ASP A 175 5.99 -2.07 18.27
N THR A 176 6.87 -1.79 19.24
CA THR A 176 7.38 -0.46 19.59
C THR A 176 8.17 0.22 18.46
N ARG A 177 8.64 -0.54 17.45
CA ARG A 177 9.31 -0.02 16.25
C ARG A 177 8.45 0.95 15.45
N PHE A 178 7.12 0.87 15.57
CA PHE A 178 6.21 1.78 14.88
C PHE A 178 6.57 3.25 15.14
N TRP A 179 6.64 3.64 16.41
CA TRP A 179 6.92 5.02 16.83
C TRP A 179 8.32 5.48 16.43
N ARG A 180 9.29 4.56 16.38
CA ARG A 180 10.66 4.86 15.95
C ARG A 180 10.75 5.21 14.45
N THR A 181 9.85 4.66 13.63
CA THR A 181 9.79 4.94 12.19
C THR A 181 9.01 6.22 11.87
N VAL A 182 7.97 6.57 12.64
CA VAL A 182 7.10 7.73 12.39
C VAL A 182 7.91 9.05 12.30
N GLY A 183 8.83 9.30 13.23
CA GLY A 183 9.65 10.52 13.23
C GLY A 183 10.48 10.69 11.94
N PRO A 184 11.32 9.71 11.58
CA PRO A 184 12.04 9.71 10.31
C PRO A 184 11.13 9.75 9.07
N LEU A 185 9.95 9.12 9.12
CA LEU A 185 8.97 9.14 8.03
C LEU A 185 8.47 10.56 7.75
N LEU A 186 8.19 11.35 8.78
CA LEU A 186 7.66 12.72 8.63
C LEU A 186 8.72 13.75 8.26
N THR A 187 9.97 13.54 8.69
CA THR A 187 11.04 14.56 8.62
C THR A 187 12.11 14.29 7.55
N LYS A 188 12.29 13.03 7.13
CA LYS A 188 13.37 12.60 6.22
C LYS A 188 12.81 11.89 4.97
N PRO A 189 12.31 12.65 3.97
CA PRO A 189 11.74 12.10 2.75
C PRO A 189 12.70 11.13 2.04
N GLY A 190 12.21 9.93 1.74
CA GLY A 190 12.95 8.88 1.04
C GLY A 190 14.03 8.16 1.86
N HIS A 191 14.30 8.57 3.11
CA HIS A 191 15.32 7.95 3.95
C HIS A 191 14.98 6.50 4.31
N LEU A 192 13.75 6.24 4.74
CA LEU A 192 13.30 4.90 5.13
C LEU A 192 13.31 3.92 3.96
N THR A 193 12.86 4.37 2.78
CA THR A 193 12.92 3.55 1.56
C THR A 193 14.38 3.19 1.25
N ASN A 194 15.30 4.16 1.27
CA ASN A 194 16.71 3.88 1.04
C ASN A 194 17.32 2.97 2.12
N ALA A 195 16.99 3.17 3.40
CA ALA A 195 17.46 2.32 4.49
C ALA A 195 16.98 0.87 4.31
N TYR A 196 15.73 0.68 3.93
CA TYR A 196 15.17 -0.65 3.65
C TYR A 196 15.81 -1.31 2.42
N LEU A 197 16.03 -0.55 1.35
CA LEU A 197 16.74 -1.00 0.14
C LEU A 197 18.21 -1.34 0.43
N GLN A 198 18.82 -0.69 1.42
CA GLN A 198 20.17 -0.99 1.92
C GLN A 198 20.21 -2.17 2.91
N GLY A 199 19.06 -2.74 3.26
CA GLY A 199 18.95 -3.90 4.14
C GLY A 199 18.84 -3.59 5.63
N GLN A 200 18.60 -2.34 6.04
CA GLN A 200 18.31 -1.98 7.44
C GLN A 200 16.83 -2.28 7.79
N ARG A 201 16.49 -3.56 7.99
CA ARG A 201 15.10 -4.05 8.12
C ARG A 201 14.62 -4.30 9.56
N MET A 202 15.51 -4.25 10.55
CA MET A 202 15.17 -4.48 11.96
C MET A 202 14.97 -3.19 12.76
N ARG A 203 15.62 -2.07 12.37
CA ARG A 203 15.52 -0.80 13.08
C ARG A 203 14.14 -0.16 12.97
N PHE A 204 13.54 -0.27 11.79
CA PHE A 204 12.28 0.35 11.41
C PHE A 204 11.22 -0.72 11.21
N SER A 205 9.96 -0.39 11.50
CA SER A 205 8.85 -1.28 11.20
C SER A 205 8.75 -1.58 9.69
N PRO A 206 8.38 -2.81 9.30
CA PRO A 206 8.16 -3.21 7.92
C PRO A 206 7.24 -2.24 7.16
N PRO A 207 7.56 -1.89 5.90
CA PRO A 207 6.85 -0.82 5.18
C PRO A 207 5.36 -1.07 5.00
N LEU A 208 4.97 -2.30 4.61
CA LEU A 208 3.57 -2.61 4.34
C LEU A 208 2.72 -2.61 5.61
N ARG A 209 3.27 -3.12 6.72
CA ARG A 209 2.68 -3.01 8.04
C ARG A 209 2.48 -1.55 8.44
N MET A 210 3.46 -0.68 8.19
CA MET A 210 3.32 0.75 8.47
C MET A 210 2.20 1.41 7.70
N TYR A 211 2.07 1.06 6.42
CA TYR A 211 0.96 1.53 5.59
C TYR A 211 -0.39 1.09 6.17
N LEU A 212 -0.55 -0.18 6.55
CA LEU A 212 -1.81 -0.70 7.07
C LEU A 212 -2.20 -0.08 8.41
N ILE A 213 -1.25 0.03 9.35
CA ILE A 213 -1.53 0.66 10.65
C ILE A 213 -1.85 2.15 10.45
N ALA A 214 -1.08 2.85 9.61
CA ALA A 214 -1.31 4.27 9.34
C ALA A 214 -2.66 4.51 8.65
N SER A 215 -3.04 3.66 7.69
CA SER A 215 -4.32 3.78 6.98
C SER A 215 -5.49 3.51 7.92
N ILE A 216 -5.45 2.43 8.70
CA ILE A 216 -6.50 2.09 9.69
C ILE A 216 -6.66 3.26 10.68
N LEU A 217 -5.56 3.78 11.23
CA LEU A 217 -5.60 4.90 12.16
C LEU A 217 -6.18 6.17 11.52
N PHE A 218 -5.76 6.49 10.30
CA PHE A 218 -6.28 7.63 9.55
C PHE A 218 -7.78 7.52 9.30
N PHE A 219 -8.25 6.39 8.77
CA PHE A 219 -9.69 6.20 8.48
C PHE A 219 -10.53 6.14 9.75
N LEU A 220 -10.02 5.54 10.82
CA LEU A 220 -10.71 5.53 12.11
C LEU A 220 -10.90 6.95 12.64
N ILE A 221 -9.87 7.79 12.62
CA ILE A 221 -9.97 9.18 13.09
C ILE A 221 -10.81 10.03 12.13
N ALA A 222 -10.64 9.85 10.81
CA ALA A 222 -11.42 10.56 9.79
C ALA A 222 -12.91 10.20 9.87
N SER A 223 -13.27 8.98 10.28
CA SER A 223 -14.66 8.54 10.42
C SER A 223 -15.46 9.35 11.44
N VAL A 224 -14.79 9.95 12.44
CA VAL A 224 -15.42 10.73 13.52
C VAL A 224 -15.81 12.15 13.09
N GLY A 225 -15.41 12.62 11.88
CA GLY A 225 -15.61 14.01 11.44
C GLY A 225 -16.42 14.17 10.14
N PRO A 226 -15.76 14.37 8.97
CA PRO A 226 -16.42 14.77 7.72
C PRO A 226 -17.55 13.83 7.26
N GLN A 227 -17.41 12.53 7.53
CA GLN A 227 -18.42 11.53 7.22
C GLN A 227 -19.73 11.77 7.97
N ILE A 228 -19.64 12.21 9.23
CA ILE A 228 -20.82 12.58 10.03
C ILE A 228 -21.47 13.85 9.47
N ALA A 229 -20.67 14.81 8.99
CA ALA A 229 -21.20 16.04 8.39
C ALA A 229 -21.90 15.77 7.04
N LEU A 230 -21.30 14.99 6.15
CA LEU A 230 -21.90 14.59 4.87
C LEU A 230 -23.16 13.72 5.07
N ARG A 231 -23.16 12.83 6.07
CA ARG A 231 -24.32 12.00 6.41
C ARG A 231 -25.46 12.77 7.08
N LYS A 232 -25.16 13.91 7.72
CA LYS A 232 -26.14 14.83 8.34
C LYS A 232 -26.63 15.92 7.40
N MET A 233 -26.02 16.08 6.22
CA MET A 233 -26.43 17.09 5.25
C MET A 233 -27.82 16.74 4.73
N ASP A 234 -28.81 17.56 5.07
CA ASP A 234 -30.16 17.47 4.54
C ASP A 234 -30.17 17.96 3.10
N VAL A 235 -30.51 17.05 2.19
CA VAL A 235 -30.48 17.29 0.74
C VAL A 235 -31.73 18.03 0.27
N ASN A 236 -32.77 18.00 1.10
CA ASN A 236 -34.08 18.58 0.83
C ASN A 236 -34.24 19.96 1.48
N ALA A 237 -33.26 20.38 2.30
CA ALA A 237 -33.22 21.74 2.79
C ALA A 237 -33.12 22.70 1.58
N PRO A 238 -34.07 23.64 1.41
CA PRO A 238 -33.94 24.67 0.41
C PRO A 238 -32.60 25.38 0.62
N LEU A 239 -31.92 25.75 -0.47
CA LEU A 239 -30.75 26.61 -0.38
C LEU A 239 -31.21 27.96 0.17
N ALA A 240 -31.30 28.09 1.49
CA ALA A 240 -31.45 29.36 2.15
C ALA A 240 -30.16 30.12 1.87
N MET A 241 -30.18 30.95 0.83
CA MET A 241 -29.16 31.97 0.59
C MET A 241 -29.21 33.11 1.62
N ASP A 242 -29.73 32.86 2.84
CA ASP A 242 -29.84 33.85 3.90
C ASP A 242 -29.16 33.44 5.23
N ASP A 243 -28.72 32.18 5.40
CA ASP A 243 -28.09 31.73 6.67
C ASP A 243 -26.56 31.55 6.61
N VAL A 244 -25.90 32.18 5.64
CA VAL A 244 -24.46 32.47 5.74
C VAL A 244 -24.28 33.95 6.10
N GLN A 245 -24.63 34.31 7.33
CA GLN A 245 -23.93 35.42 7.97
C GLN A 245 -22.48 34.99 8.23
N VAL A 246 -21.62 35.23 7.24
CA VAL A 246 -20.19 35.33 7.52
C VAL A 246 -20.03 36.55 8.42
N SER A 247 -19.92 36.33 9.73
CA SER A 247 -19.46 37.34 10.66
C SER A 247 -17.98 37.63 10.34
N PHE A 248 -17.76 38.54 9.40
CA PHE A 248 -16.53 39.31 9.33
C PHE A 248 -16.67 40.44 10.34
N GLY A 249 -15.89 40.35 11.41
CA GLY A 249 -15.80 41.42 12.38
C GLY A 249 -15.45 42.73 11.70
N GLN A 250 -16.32 43.72 11.85
CA GLN A 250 -15.95 45.11 11.69
C GLN A 250 -16.18 45.80 13.03
N GLN A 251 -15.09 45.86 13.78
CA GLN A 251 -14.94 46.77 14.90
C GLN A 251 -14.64 48.14 14.32
N SER A 252 -15.58 49.07 14.48
CA SER A 252 -15.26 50.50 14.51
C SER A 252 -15.92 51.08 15.75
N ASP A 253 -15.13 51.12 16.81
CA ASP A 253 -15.33 52.02 17.94
C ASP A 253 -15.37 53.47 17.45
N ILE A 254 -16.50 54.16 17.63
CA ILE A 254 -16.55 55.60 17.98
C ILE A 254 -17.79 55.83 18.87
N GLY A 255 -17.57 56.14 20.15
CA GLY A 255 -18.38 57.10 20.91
C GLY A 255 -19.64 56.62 21.67
N SER A 256 -19.48 56.44 22.98
CA SER A 256 -20.46 56.53 24.10
C SER A 256 -21.53 57.66 24.02
N PRO A 257 -22.46 57.81 25.01
CA PRO A 257 -23.21 56.86 25.85
C PRO A 257 -24.71 57.23 26.04
N ALA A 258 -25.43 56.50 26.91
CA ALA A 258 -26.74 56.81 27.54
C ALA A 258 -28.00 56.60 26.66
N SER A 259 -29.13 56.06 27.11
CA SER A 259 -29.76 56.11 28.44
C SER A 259 -30.75 54.94 28.63
N ALA A 260 -30.99 54.58 29.89
CA ALA A 260 -31.98 53.61 30.36
C ALA A 260 -33.43 54.15 30.26
N GLN A 261 -34.38 53.26 30.65
CA GLN A 261 -35.81 53.51 30.99
C GLN A 261 -36.75 53.48 29.76
N ASP A 262 -37.86 52.72 29.68
CA ASP A 262 -38.78 52.15 30.67
C ASP A 262 -39.52 50.91 30.14
N ALA A 263 -39.87 49.99 31.05
CA ALA A 263 -41.09 49.16 30.98
C ALA A 263 -42.05 49.73 32.06
N PRO A 264 -43.38 49.50 32.04
CA PRO A 264 -43.90 48.19 32.47
C PRO A 264 -45.28 47.87 31.81
N PRO A 265 -46.18 47.02 32.37
CA PRO A 265 -46.70 45.85 31.69
C PRO A 265 -48.22 45.97 31.45
N ASP A 266 -48.84 44.98 30.80
CA ASP A 266 -50.14 44.49 31.30
C ASP A 266 -50.44 43.09 30.78
N ALA A 267 -50.82 42.26 31.74
CA ALA A 267 -51.35 40.92 31.56
C ALA A 267 -52.87 41.02 31.35
N ASP A 268 -53.45 40.10 30.60
CA ASP A 268 -54.71 39.51 31.06
C ASP A 268 -54.91 38.10 30.53
N GLN A 269 -55.38 37.26 31.45
CA GLN A 269 -55.68 35.85 31.29
C GLN A 269 -57.14 35.66 30.81
N ILE A 270 -57.52 34.39 30.59
CA ILE A 270 -58.74 33.74 31.10
C ILE A 270 -59.64 33.02 30.05
N GLN A 271 -59.55 31.68 30.14
CA GLN A 271 -60.58 30.61 30.13
C GLN A 271 -61.38 30.19 28.88
N ALA A 272 -61.33 28.86 28.70
CA ALA A 272 -62.38 28.01 28.13
C ALA A 272 -63.49 27.70 29.15
N PRO A 273 -64.68 27.27 28.70
CA PRO A 273 -65.29 26.06 29.27
C PRO A 273 -65.96 25.12 28.24
N GLU A 274 -66.47 24.02 28.78
CA GLU A 274 -66.72 22.69 28.21
C GLU A 274 -68.10 22.47 27.53
N SER A 275 -68.13 21.46 26.65
CA SER A 275 -69.17 20.41 26.44
C SER A 275 -70.67 20.74 26.22
N SER A 276 -71.25 20.29 25.09
CA SER A 276 -72.07 19.04 24.98
C SER A 276 -73.06 18.97 23.78
N THR A 277 -72.97 17.84 23.04
CA THR A 277 -74.01 17.00 22.39
C THR A 277 -74.91 17.44 21.21
N SER A 278 -74.66 16.76 20.08
CA SER A 278 -75.56 16.03 19.13
C SER A 278 -76.72 16.70 18.35
N ALA A 279 -76.59 16.71 17.01
CA ALA A 279 -77.42 15.92 16.07
C ALA A 279 -77.02 16.12 14.58
N THR A 280 -76.56 15.03 13.94
CA THR A 280 -76.87 14.54 12.58
C THR A 280 -76.92 15.50 11.36
N GLN A 281 -75.86 15.51 10.54
CA GLN A 281 -75.80 15.03 9.13
C GLN A 281 -74.37 15.27 8.56
N PRO A 282 -73.77 14.34 7.79
CA PRO A 282 -72.42 14.50 7.27
C PRO A 282 -72.45 15.37 6.01
N SER A 283 -72.21 16.67 6.17
CA SER A 283 -71.79 17.52 5.06
C SER A 283 -70.28 17.41 4.93
N VAL A 284 -69.85 17.03 3.73
CA VAL A 284 -68.47 16.95 3.30
C VAL A 284 -67.83 18.33 3.47
N ILE A 285 -67.00 18.48 4.50
CA ILE A 285 -66.01 19.56 4.60
C ILE A 285 -64.65 18.87 4.61
N THR A 286 -64.02 18.89 3.43
CA THR A 286 -62.61 18.62 3.25
C THR A 286 -61.80 19.60 4.09
N SER A 287 -61.32 19.18 5.25
CA SER A 287 -60.14 19.76 5.90
C SER A 287 -59.04 18.72 5.81
N GLY A 288 -58.42 18.65 4.63
CA GLY A 288 -57.12 18.02 4.49
C GLY A 288 -56.12 18.88 5.23
N ASN A 289 -55.50 18.33 6.27
CA ASN A 289 -54.20 18.80 6.73
C ASN A 289 -53.23 18.66 5.54
N ARG A 290 -53.10 19.72 4.75
CA ARG A 290 -52.06 19.89 3.74
C ARG A 290 -50.90 20.61 4.40
N GLN A 291 -50.01 19.85 5.03
CA GLN A 291 -48.68 20.38 5.35
C GLN A 291 -47.57 19.33 5.23
N ASP A 292 -47.85 18.19 4.58
CA ASP A 292 -46.87 17.15 4.27
C ASP A 292 -46.68 16.90 2.74
N ASP A 293 -47.32 17.68 1.85
CA ASP A 293 -47.29 17.46 0.39
C ASP A 293 -46.18 18.23 -0.35
N ASP A 294 -45.70 19.36 0.18
CA ASP A 294 -44.82 20.29 -0.57
C ASP A 294 -43.38 19.76 -0.73
N THR A 295 -42.91 18.93 0.21
CA THR A 295 -41.58 18.29 0.11
C THR A 295 -41.60 17.08 -0.85
N GLY A 296 -42.74 16.40 -0.96
CA GLY A 296 -42.93 15.26 -1.88
C GLY A 296 -43.00 15.69 -3.34
N ASP A 297 -43.68 16.80 -3.63
CA ASP A 297 -43.79 17.35 -4.98
C ASP A 297 -42.44 17.86 -5.51
N GLN A 298 -41.67 18.57 -4.68
CA GLN A 298 -40.34 19.06 -5.08
C GLN A 298 -39.33 17.92 -5.33
N LEU A 299 -39.36 16.86 -4.52
CA LEU A 299 -38.50 15.69 -4.72
C LEU A 299 -38.86 14.94 -6.01
N THR A 300 -40.17 14.84 -6.31
CA THR A 300 -40.69 14.17 -7.50
C THR A 300 -40.38 14.97 -8.77
N GLU A 301 -40.44 16.31 -8.70
CA GLU A 301 -40.08 17.20 -9.81
C GLU A 301 -38.57 17.14 -10.10
N GLN A 302 -37.72 17.16 -9.07
CA GLN A 302 -36.26 16.98 -9.22
C GLN A 302 -35.89 15.60 -9.79
N LEU A 303 -36.59 14.54 -9.36
CA LEU A 303 -36.37 13.19 -9.87
C LEU A 303 -36.77 13.09 -11.35
N ASN A 304 -37.90 13.68 -11.73
CA ASN A 304 -38.38 13.70 -13.12
C ASN A 304 -37.46 14.51 -14.04
N GLU A 305 -36.96 15.66 -13.56
CA GLU A 305 -35.99 16.47 -14.29
C GLU A 305 -34.67 15.71 -14.49
N ALA A 306 -34.14 15.07 -13.44
CA ALA A 306 -32.96 14.22 -13.53
C ALA A 306 -33.16 13.00 -14.45
N GLN A 307 -34.33 12.36 -14.41
CA GLN A 307 -34.67 11.26 -15.32
C GLN A 307 -34.72 11.70 -16.79
N SER A 308 -35.23 12.91 -17.05
CA SER A 308 -35.28 13.49 -18.40
C SER A 308 -33.88 13.81 -18.94
N GLN A 309 -33.00 14.37 -18.10
CA GLN A 309 -31.59 14.65 -18.43
C GLN A 309 -30.80 13.36 -18.70
N CYS A 310 -31.11 12.28 -17.98
CA CYS A 310 -30.47 10.99 -18.14
C CYS A 310 -31.11 10.10 -19.23
N ALA A 311 -32.20 10.54 -19.87
CA ALA A 311 -32.90 9.75 -20.88
C ALA A 311 -32.00 9.44 -22.11
N GLU A 312 -31.07 10.35 -22.45
CA GLU A 312 -30.11 10.17 -23.54
C GLU A 312 -29.07 9.06 -23.25
N ALA A 313 -28.80 8.76 -21.98
CA ALA A 313 -27.96 7.63 -21.59
C ALA A 313 -28.60 6.28 -21.95
N ARG A 314 -29.94 6.23 -22.14
CA ARG A 314 -30.65 5.03 -22.65
C ARG A 314 -30.46 4.83 -24.15
N THR A 315 -30.08 5.87 -24.90
CA THR A 315 -30.02 5.88 -26.37
C THR A 315 -28.60 5.75 -26.95
N LEU A 316 -27.59 5.41 -26.14
CA LEU A 316 -26.22 5.16 -26.62
C LEU A 316 -26.16 3.90 -27.50
N THR A 317 -26.14 4.10 -28.83
CA THR A 317 -26.31 3.03 -29.84
C THR A 317 -24.97 2.52 -30.43
N SER A 318 -24.42 1.38 -29.95
CA SER A 318 -23.46 0.56 -30.71
C SER A 318 -23.60 -0.96 -30.41
N PRO A 319 -23.52 -1.85 -31.40
CA PRO A 319 -24.25 -3.15 -31.34
C PRO A 319 -23.60 -4.27 -30.53
N VAL A 320 -22.50 -4.04 -29.80
CA VAL A 320 -21.63 -5.14 -29.33
C VAL A 320 -21.52 -5.25 -27.80
N TYR A 321 -21.96 -4.24 -27.02
CA TYR A 321 -21.77 -4.22 -25.55
C TYR A 321 -23.01 -3.81 -24.72
N GLN A 322 -24.22 -3.85 -25.29
CA GLN A 322 -25.23 -2.86 -24.89
C GLN A 322 -26.11 -3.12 -23.68
N GLU A 323 -26.58 -4.33 -23.41
CA GLU A 323 -27.65 -4.47 -22.40
C GLU A 323 -27.13 -4.31 -20.96
N PHE A 324 -25.92 -4.83 -20.70
CA PHE A 324 -25.22 -4.71 -19.42
C PHE A 324 -24.79 -3.26 -19.11
N PHE A 325 -24.35 -2.50 -20.12
CA PHE A 325 -23.85 -1.14 -19.92
C PHE A 325 -24.94 -0.07 -19.97
N ARG A 326 -26.06 -0.29 -20.68
CA ARG A 326 -27.16 0.69 -20.82
C ARG A 326 -27.85 0.98 -19.49
N GLU A 327 -28.26 -0.06 -18.78
CA GLU A 327 -28.94 0.11 -17.49
C GLU A 327 -27.98 0.76 -16.46
N ARG A 328 -26.72 0.32 -16.45
CA ARG A 328 -25.69 0.90 -15.57
C ARG A 328 -25.37 2.35 -15.88
N ALA A 329 -25.33 2.74 -17.15
CA ALA A 329 -25.09 4.13 -17.56
C ALA A 329 -26.25 5.05 -17.15
N TYR A 330 -27.48 4.57 -17.30
CA TYR A 330 -28.66 5.30 -16.85
C TYR A 330 -28.68 5.47 -15.31
N GLN A 331 -28.43 4.39 -14.57
CA GLN A 331 -28.37 4.41 -13.10
C GLN A 331 -27.20 5.28 -12.59
N SER A 332 -26.05 5.24 -13.25
CA SER A 332 -24.90 6.10 -12.90
C SER A 332 -25.20 7.57 -13.18
N CYS A 333 -25.90 7.89 -14.27
CA CYS A 333 -26.32 9.25 -14.58
C CYS A 333 -27.27 9.80 -13.50
N LEU A 334 -28.30 9.05 -13.12
CA LEU A 334 -29.25 9.43 -12.07
C LEU A 334 -28.56 9.73 -10.73
N ARG A 335 -27.52 8.96 -10.39
CA ARG A 335 -26.72 9.19 -9.17
C ARG A 335 -25.87 10.46 -9.26
N LEU A 336 -25.43 10.87 -10.45
CA LEU A 336 -24.59 12.07 -10.62
C LEU A 336 -25.42 13.35 -10.81
N THR A 337 -26.67 13.25 -11.25
CA THR A 337 -27.55 14.40 -11.52
C THR A 337 -28.42 14.79 -10.32
N THR A 338 -28.83 13.84 -9.49
CA THR A 338 -29.60 14.14 -8.28
C THR A 338 -28.68 14.50 -7.11
N ARG A 339 -29.04 15.50 -6.29
CA ARG A 339 -28.26 15.85 -5.10
C ARG A 339 -28.18 14.69 -4.11
N GLU A 340 -29.26 13.92 -3.99
CA GLU A 340 -29.33 12.76 -3.10
C GLU A 340 -28.47 11.61 -3.62
N GLY A 341 -28.53 11.35 -4.94
CA GLY A 341 -27.64 10.43 -5.61
C GLY A 341 -26.17 10.80 -5.45
N LEU A 342 -25.83 12.09 -5.56
CA LEU A 342 -24.45 12.58 -5.45
C LEU A 342 -23.93 12.43 -4.01
N ARG A 343 -24.77 12.69 -3.01
CA ARG A 343 -24.45 12.44 -1.59
C ARG A 343 -24.21 10.96 -1.33
N ASN A 344 -25.13 10.08 -1.76
CA ASN A 344 -25.01 8.65 -1.54
C ASN A 344 -23.81 8.07 -2.28
N PHE A 345 -23.55 8.53 -3.51
CA PHE A 345 -22.34 8.21 -4.25
C PHE A 345 -21.07 8.66 -3.51
N ALA A 346 -21.04 9.88 -2.97
CA ALA A 346 -19.90 10.36 -2.20
C ALA A 346 -19.64 9.51 -0.94
N LEU A 347 -20.69 9.08 -0.24
CA LEU A 347 -20.58 8.16 0.90
C LEU A 347 -20.03 6.79 0.48
N ASP A 348 -20.58 6.20 -0.60
CA ASP A 348 -20.09 4.94 -1.17
C ASP A 348 -18.61 5.04 -1.58
N MET A 349 -18.19 6.17 -2.16
CA MET A 349 -16.79 6.40 -2.53
C MET A 349 -15.88 6.46 -1.30
N LEU A 350 -16.32 7.11 -0.22
CA LEU A 350 -15.53 7.25 1.00
C LEU A 350 -15.39 5.91 1.75
N ASP A 351 -16.43 5.07 1.75
CA ASP A 351 -16.39 3.74 2.37
C ASP A 351 -15.46 2.78 1.62
N ASN A 352 -15.35 2.93 0.30
CA ASN A 352 -14.47 2.12 -0.54
C ASN A 352 -13.05 2.70 -0.71
N LEU A 353 -12.80 3.93 -0.21
CA LEU A 353 -11.52 4.62 -0.34
C LEU A 353 -10.33 3.80 0.19
N PRO A 354 -10.39 3.14 1.37
CA PRO A 354 -9.28 2.31 1.87
C PRO A 354 -8.89 1.19 0.90
N THR A 355 -9.89 0.53 0.32
CA THR A 355 -9.72 -0.57 -0.64
C THR A 355 -9.15 -0.05 -1.95
N THR A 356 -9.71 1.05 -2.50
CA THR A 356 -9.20 1.69 -3.73
C THR A 356 -7.74 2.09 -3.59
N LEU A 357 -7.35 2.67 -2.45
CA LEU A 357 -5.94 3.05 -2.21
C LEU A 357 -5.01 1.83 -2.14
N LEU A 358 -5.46 0.71 -1.56
CA LEU A 358 -4.67 -0.52 -1.52
C LEU A 358 -4.40 -1.06 -2.93
N PHE A 359 -5.38 -1.04 -3.84
CA PHE A 359 -5.20 -1.44 -5.24
C PHE A 359 -4.40 -0.43 -6.08
N LEU A 360 -4.48 0.86 -5.73
CA LEU A 360 -3.75 1.91 -6.42
C LEU A 360 -2.23 1.83 -6.19
N LEU A 361 -1.79 1.33 -5.03
CA LEU A 361 -0.37 1.15 -4.71
C LEU A 361 0.40 0.29 -5.74
N PRO A 362 0.03 -0.99 -6.01
CA PRO A 362 0.75 -1.82 -6.96
C PRO A 362 0.63 -1.29 -8.40
N LEU A 363 -0.47 -0.62 -8.73
CA LEU A 363 -0.69 -0.02 -10.04
C LEU A 363 0.20 1.22 -10.26
N MET A 364 0.32 2.09 -9.26
CA MET A 364 1.25 3.22 -9.29
C MET A 364 2.70 2.77 -9.32
N ALA A 365 3.04 1.70 -8.60
CA ALA A 365 4.36 1.08 -8.69
C ALA A 365 4.65 0.57 -10.11
N LEU A 366 3.64 0.01 -10.79
CA LEU A 366 3.73 -0.44 -12.18
C LEU A 366 3.91 0.73 -13.16
N VAL A 367 3.12 1.80 -13.03
CA VAL A 367 3.33 3.04 -13.82
C VAL A 367 4.75 3.55 -13.65
N ASN A 368 5.24 3.58 -12.41
CA ASN A 368 6.59 4.04 -12.12
C ASN A 368 7.65 3.09 -12.68
N LYS A 369 7.39 1.78 -12.74
CA LYS A 369 8.25 0.82 -13.43
C LYS A 369 8.38 1.15 -14.93
N PHE A 370 7.31 1.62 -15.58
CA PHE A 370 7.38 2.10 -16.97
C PHE A 370 8.15 3.42 -17.10
N VAL A 371 7.92 4.40 -16.22
CA VAL A 371 8.67 5.67 -16.21
C VAL A 371 10.18 5.44 -16.00
N TYR A 372 10.54 4.34 -15.35
CA TYR A 372 11.91 3.93 -15.04
C TYR A 372 12.36 2.66 -15.77
N LEU A 373 11.75 2.36 -16.94
CA LEU A 373 12.00 1.10 -17.65
C LEU A 373 13.49 0.85 -17.92
N PHE A 374 14.24 1.90 -18.25
CA PHE A 374 15.68 1.84 -18.54
C PHE A 374 16.59 1.92 -17.30
N SER A 375 16.04 2.10 -16.09
CA SER A 375 16.83 2.34 -14.88
C SER A 375 17.31 1.06 -14.16
N ARG A 376 17.05 -0.13 -14.74
CA ARG A 376 17.35 -1.47 -14.16
C ARG A 376 16.83 -1.70 -12.72
N ARG A 377 15.88 -0.88 -12.26
CA ARG A 377 15.26 -0.98 -10.93
C ARG A 377 14.21 -2.08 -10.90
N TYR A 378 14.12 -2.82 -9.80
CA TYR A 378 13.11 -3.86 -9.63
C TYR A 378 11.74 -3.27 -9.27
N TYR A 379 10.67 -3.97 -9.64
CA TYR A 379 9.29 -3.56 -9.30
C TYR A 379 9.11 -3.33 -7.79
N VAL A 380 9.69 -4.21 -6.97
CA VAL A 380 9.63 -4.13 -5.50
C VAL A 380 10.17 -2.80 -4.97
N GLU A 381 11.19 -2.21 -5.61
CA GLU A 381 11.74 -0.91 -5.19
C GLU A 381 10.72 0.22 -5.38
N HIS A 382 9.98 0.19 -6.49
CA HIS A 382 8.91 1.15 -6.78
C HIS A 382 7.72 0.95 -5.83
N LEU A 383 7.37 -0.30 -5.53
CA LEU A 383 6.31 -0.62 -4.58
C LEU A 383 6.66 -0.12 -3.18
N LEU A 384 7.87 -0.41 -2.69
CA LEU A 384 8.37 0.07 -1.41
C LEU A 384 8.37 1.59 -1.31
N PHE A 385 8.72 2.29 -2.41
CA PHE A 385 8.63 3.74 -2.47
C PHE A 385 7.20 4.22 -2.22
N TYR A 386 6.20 3.69 -2.92
CA TYR A 386 4.81 4.12 -2.72
C TYR A 386 4.27 3.75 -1.35
N VAL A 387 4.55 2.54 -0.86
CA VAL A 387 4.13 2.11 0.48
C VAL A 387 4.60 3.09 1.57
N HIS A 388 5.87 3.53 1.54
CA HIS A 388 6.36 4.55 2.48
C HIS A 388 5.72 5.93 2.27
N ASN A 389 5.55 6.38 1.02
CA ASN A 389 4.98 7.71 0.75
C ASN A 389 3.49 7.79 1.13
N PHE A 390 2.72 6.73 0.91
CA PHE A 390 1.34 6.67 1.38
C PHE A 390 1.26 6.52 2.91
N SER A 391 2.18 5.78 3.53
CA SER A 391 2.29 5.75 4.99
C SER A 391 2.54 7.17 5.55
N PHE A 392 3.45 7.92 4.93
CA PHE A 392 3.69 9.32 5.27
C PHE A 392 2.41 10.15 5.12
N LEU A 393 1.72 10.04 3.98
CA LEU A 393 0.48 10.77 3.72
C LEU A 393 -0.56 10.50 4.81
N PHE A 394 -0.80 9.25 5.17
CA PHE A 394 -1.78 8.91 6.21
C PHE A 394 -1.39 9.42 7.59
N VAL A 395 -0.13 9.22 8.00
CA VAL A 395 0.33 9.71 9.31
C VAL A 395 0.27 11.23 9.37
N PHE A 396 0.74 11.92 8.33
CA PHE A 396 0.74 13.38 8.26
C PHE A 396 -0.68 13.94 8.23
N SER A 397 -1.56 13.40 7.40
CA SER A 397 -2.97 13.80 7.34
C SER A 397 -3.70 13.53 8.65
N THR A 398 -3.37 12.43 9.35
CA THR A 398 -3.92 12.17 10.70
C THR A 398 -3.52 13.25 11.69
N LEU A 399 -2.26 13.68 11.68
CA LEU A 399 -1.78 14.78 12.54
C LEU A 399 -2.48 16.10 12.22
N ILE A 400 -2.67 16.42 10.93
CA ILE A 400 -3.41 17.61 10.49
C ILE A 400 -4.88 17.54 10.91
N LEU A 401 -5.53 16.37 10.80
CA LEU A 401 -6.91 16.18 11.25
C LEU A 401 -7.08 16.39 12.76
N ILE A 402 -6.20 15.80 13.58
CA ILE A 402 -6.20 16.01 15.03
C ILE A 402 -5.99 17.49 15.36
N LEU A 403 -5.03 18.13 14.70
CA LEU A 403 -4.76 19.56 14.88
C LEU A 403 -5.97 20.41 14.50
N GLY A 404 -6.68 20.07 13.42
CA GLY A 404 -7.91 20.74 13.01
C GLY A 404 -9.00 20.64 14.06
N LYS A 405 -9.19 19.47 14.67
CA LYS A 405 -10.14 19.29 15.77
C LYS A 405 -9.76 20.10 17.00
N VAL A 406 -8.49 20.20 17.33
CA VAL A 406 -8.02 21.09 18.41
C VAL A 406 -8.34 22.55 18.09
N PHE A 407 -8.05 23.02 16.87
CA PHE A 407 -8.36 24.39 16.46
C PHE A 407 -9.87 24.70 16.47
N GLU A 408 -10.69 23.73 16.07
CA GLU A 408 -12.16 23.81 16.13
C GLU A 408 -12.63 23.96 17.59
N ILE A 409 -12.12 23.12 18.51
CA ILE A 409 -12.44 23.20 19.95
C ILE A 409 -12.08 24.57 20.54
N PHE A 410 -10.95 25.14 20.14
CA PHE A 410 -10.48 26.45 20.62
C PHE A 410 -10.95 27.63 19.77
N SER A 411 -11.83 27.41 18.77
CA SER A 411 -12.36 28.45 17.87
C SER A 411 -11.27 29.30 17.18
N LEU A 412 -10.13 28.70 16.83
CA LEU A 412 -9.00 29.39 16.21
C LEU A 412 -9.19 29.51 14.69
N ARG A 413 -9.27 30.74 14.17
CA ARG A 413 -9.62 31.02 12.76
C ARG A 413 -8.53 30.66 11.72
N TYR A 414 -7.28 30.48 12.13
CA TYR A 414 -6.14 30.37 11.20
C TYR A 414 -5.83 28.97 10.68
N PHE A 415 -6.66 27.96 10.97
CA PHE A 415 -6.39 26.57 10.58
C PHE A 415 -6.24 26.36 9.06
N GLY A 416 -7.01 27.08 8.23
CA GLY A 416 -6.93 26.95 6.77
C GLY A 416 -5.55 27.27 6.17
N TRP A 417 -4.80 28.20 6.78
CA TRP A 417 -3.42 28.47 6.35
C TRP A 417 -2.48 27.28 6.64
N ILE A 418 -2.66 26.65 7.81
CA ILE A 418 -1.89 25.46 8.20
C ILE A 418 -2.15 24.32 7.19
N GLU A 419 -3.42 24.12 6.81
CA GLU A 419 -3.82 23.14 5.79
C GLU A 419 -3.19 23.44 4.43
N ALA A 420 -3.21 24.71 3.98
CA ALA A 420 -2.58 25.11 2.73
C ALA A 420 -1.06 24.86 2.72
N PHE A 421 -0.35 25.20 3.81
CA PHE A 421 1.08 24.91 3.95
C PHE A 421 1.35 23.40 4.04
N ALA A 422 0.48 22.64 4.69
CA ALA A 422 0.55 21.19 4.76
C ALA A 422 0.44 20.55 3.36
N PHE A 423 -0.46 21.05 2.51
CA PHE A 423 -0.58 20.60 1.13
C PHE A 423 0.69 20.86 0.31
N ILE A 424 1.26 22.06 0.42
CA ILE A 424 2.54 22.41 -0.22
C ILE A 424 3.67 21.50 0.29
N TYR A 425 3.68 21.19 1.60
CA TYR A 425 4.66 20.31 2.20
C TYR A 425 4.56 18.87 1.66
N VAL A 426 3.36 18.34 1.44
CA VAL A 426 3.17 17.00 0.83
C VAL A 426 3.75 16.97 -0.59
N ILE A 427 3.48 17.98 -1.41
CA ILE A 427 4.06 18.09 -2.76
C ILE A 427 5.60 18.11 -2.68
N TYR A 428 6.15 18.98 -1.82
CA TYR A 428 7.58 19.05 -1.58
C TYR A 428 8.17 17.71 -1.12
N TYR A 429 7.50 17.02 -0.19
CA TYR A 429 7.93 15.74 0.36
C TYR A 429 8.05 14.68 -0.74
N PHE A 430 7.01 14.51 -1.57
CA PHE A 430 7.03 13.53 -2.66
C PHE A 430 8.15 13.82 -3.68
N MET A 431 8.31 15.09 -4.07
CA MET A 431 9.39 15.50 -4.98
C MET A 431 10.77 15.21 -4.38
N ARG A 432 10.97 15.56 -3.10
CA ARG A 432 12.24 15.31 -2.41
C ARG A 432 12.50 13.82 -2.22
N ALA A 433 11.49 13.04 -1.85
CA ALA A 433 11.60 11.59 -1.66
C ALA A 433 12.00 10.90 -2.96
N MET A 434 11.36 11.26 -4.09
CA MET A 434 11.72 10.73 -5.40
C MET A 434 13.17 11.05 -5.76
N ARG A 435 13.60 12.30 -5.56
CA ARG A 435 14.99 12.68 -5.82
C ARG A 435 15.99 11.87 -4.99
N VAL A 436 15.70 11.67 -3.71
CA VAL A 436 16.57 10.96 -2.75
C VAL A 436 16.66 9.46 -3.05
N VAL A 437 15.55 8.83 -3.43
CA VAL A 437 15.51 7.38 -3.72
C VAL A 437 16.10 7.05 -5.09
N TYR A 438 15.75 7.83 -6.12
CA TYR A 438 16.21 7.58 -7.49
C TYR A 438 17.52 8.27 -7.86
N ARG A 439 18.08 9.10 -6.97
CA ARG A 439 19.36 9.81 -7.15
C ARG A 439 19.43 10.61 -8.45
N GLN A 440 18.42 11.48 -8.68
CA GLN A 440 18.27 12.26 -9.91
C GLN A 440 18.51 13.76 -9.72
N SER A 441 18.68 14.48 -10.83
CA SER A 441 18.70 15.95 -10.87
C SER A 441 17.29 16.52 -10.68
N ARG A 442 17.19 17.78 -10.23
CA ARG A 442 15.91 18.43 -9.91
C ARG A 442 14.95 18.51 -11.10
N THR A 443 15.46 18.79 -12.29
CA THR A 443 14.66 18.92 -13.51
C THR A 443 14.09 17.59 -13.96
N VAL A 444 14.90 16.53 -13.97
CA VAL A 444 14.45 15.18 -14.32
C VAL A 444 13.40 14.69 -13.32
N THR A 445 13.61 14.93 -12.03
CA THR A 445 12.62 14.59 -11.00
C THR A 445 11.31 15.34 -11.22
N PHE A 446 11.35 16.64 -11.53
CA PHE A 446 10.13 17.43 -11.78
C PHE A 446 9.34 16.91 -12.99
N VAL A 447 9.99 16.66 -14.12
CA VAL A 447 9.33 16.13 -15.33
C VAL A 447 8.70 14.77 -15.07
N LYS A 448 9.46 13.84 -14.46
CA LYS A 448 8.94 12.51 -14.11
C LYS A 448 7.80 12.58 -13.10
N TRP A 449 7.92 13.47 -12.12
CA TRP A 449 6.87 13.70 -11.13
C TRP A 449 5.58 14.22 -11.78
N LEU A 450 5.67 15.11 -12.79
CA LEU A 450 4.51 15.55 -13.57
C LEU A 450 3.87 14.41 -14.37
N VAL A 451 4.67 13.53 -14.98
CA VAL A 451 4.11 12.35 -15.67
C VAL A 451 3.38 11.44 -14.66
N ILE A 452 3.99 11.20 -13.50
CA ILE A 452 3.43 10.35 -12.44
C ILE A 452 2.15 10.96 -11.85
N ILE A 453 2.08 12.28 -11.66
CA ILE A 453 0.89 12.93 -11.10
C ILE A 453 -0.28 12.85 -12.08
N VAL A 454 -0.04 13.06 -13.38
CA VAL A 454 -1.06 12.89 -14.42
C VAL A 454 -1.55 11.45 -14.46
N ALA A 455 -0.63 10.48 -14.41
CA ALA A 455 -0.99 9.07 -14.37
C ALA A 455 -1.78 8.70 -13.10
N PHE A 456 -1.42 9.26 -11.95
CA PHE A 456 -2.15 9.07 -10.70
C PHE A 456 -3.61 9.55 -10.82
N PHE A 457 -3.83 10.76 -11.32
CA PHE A 457 -5.17 11.30 -11.53
C PHE A 457 -5.98 10.49 -12.54
N ALA A 458 -5.38 10.08 -13.65
CA ALA A 458 -6.05 9.23 -14.63
C ALA A 458 -6.49 7.90 -14.01
N LEU A 459 -5.59 7.24 -13.27
CA LEU A 459 -5.86 5.97 -12.61
C LEU A 459 -6.91 6.10 -11.49
N SER A 460 -6.86 7.17 -10.69
CA SER A 460 -7.87 7.41 -9.66
C SER A 460 -9.25 7.65 -10.28
N MET A 461 -9.33 8.44 -11.36
CA MET A 461 -10.60 8.67 -12.07
C MET A 461 -11.15 7.38 -12.68
N SER A 462 -10.30 6.55 -13.30
CA SER A 462 -10.72 5.24 -13.82
C SER A 462 -11.19 4.30 -12.70
N ALA A 463 -10.48 4.25 -11.58
CA ALA A 463 -10.85 3.40 -10.45
C ALA A 463 -12.20 3.82 -9.83
N LEU A 464 -12.42 5.13 -9.65
CA LEU A 464 -13.70 5.66 -9.18
C LEU A 464 -14.84 5.38 -10.18
N GLY A 465 -14.59 5.52 -11.48
CA GLY A 465 -15.57 5.19 -12.52
C GLY A 465 -15.95 3.71 -12.54
N ILE A 466 -14.98 2.81 -12.39
CA ILE A 466 -15.24 1.37 -12.28
C ILE A 466 -16.06 1.06 -11.02
N LEU A 467 -15.69 1.65 -9.88
CA LEU A 467 -16.43 1.47 -8.63
C LEU A 467 -17.87 2.01 -8.75
N ALA A 468 -18.08 3.15 -9.42
CA ALA A 468 -19.40 3.68 -9.73
C ALA A 468 -20.23 2.68 -10.55
N LEU A 469 -19.62 2.08 -11.58
CA LEU A 469 -20.28 1.07 -12.40
C LEU A 469 -20.62 -0.21 -11.62
N ILE A 470 -19.74 -0.64 -10.71
CA ILE A 470 -19.96 -1.82 -9.85
C ILE A 470 -21.06 -1.55 -8.82
N THR A 471 -21.06 -0.38 -8.18
CA THR A 471 -22.12 -0.01 -7.23
C THR A 471 -23.48 0.20 -7.92
N ALA A 472 -23.48 0.65 -9.17
CA ALA A 472 -24.67 0.65 -10.01
C ALA A 472 -25.09 -0.80 -10.41
N ALA A 473 -24.13 -1.71 -10.57
CA ALA A 473 -24.35 -3.11 -10.91
C ALA A 473 -25.00 -3.95 -9.80
N MET A 474 -24.74 -3.62 -8.54
CA MET A 474 -25.21 -4.39 -7.37
C MET A 474 -26.59 -3.96 -6.87
N VAL A 475 -27.04 -2.76 -7.25
CA VAL A 475 -28.32 -2.17 -6.81
C VAL A 475 -29.44 -2.33 -7.85
N ALA A 476 -29.07 -2.64 -9.10
CA ALA A 476 -29.98 -3.09 -10.16
C ALA A 476 -30.11 -4.61 -10.14
#